data_AF-A0A920R9A7-F1
#
_entry.id   AF-A0A920R9A7-F1
#
_cell.length_a   1.000
_cell.length_b   1.000
_cell.length_c   1.000
_cell.angle_alpha   90.00
_cell.angle_beta   90.00
_cell.angle_gamma   90.00
#
_symmetry.space_group_name_H-M   'P 1'
#
loop_
_entity.id
_entity.type
_entity.pdbx_description
1 polymer ?
#
loop_
_entity_poly.entity_id
_entity_poly.type
_entity_poly.pdbx_seq_one_letter_code
_entity_poly.pdbx_strand_id
1 'polypeptide(L)'
;MKTQALKKALDKYQFDAAFGGARRDEEKSRAKERVFSFRDKNHVWDPKTQRPELWNIFNGKVKKGESIRVFPLSNWTELDIWQYIYLNNIDIVPLYFAKPRPIVHLDGVDILVDDDRIPIEKEQKIETKTVRFRTLGCYPLTGAVESTATTLPEIIQEMLLTTSSERQGRLIDTDRTGSMEEKKRKGYF
;
A
#
# COMPACT_ATOMS: atom_id res chain seq x y z
N MET A 1 10.53 7.19 -9.99
CA MET A 1 10.06 8.52 -9.52
C MET A 1 9.85 8.61 -8.00
N LYS A 2 9.06 7.72 -7.38
CA LYS A 2 8.64 7.83 -5.97
C LYS A 2 9.79 7.81 -4.94
N THR A 3 10.64 6.78 -4.98
CA THR A 3 11.71 6.56 -3.98
C THR A 3 12.71 7.72 -3.90
N GLN A 4 13.16 8.23 -5.04
CA GLN A 4 14.16 9.30 -5.09
C GLN A 4 13.60 10.65 -4.63
N ALA A 5 12.34 10.95 -4.99
CA ALA A 5 11.68 12.17 -4.54
C ALA A 5 11.54 12.20 -3.01
N LEU A 6 11.15 11.06 -2.42
CA LEU A 6 11.03 10.93 -0.97
C LEU A 6 12.38 11.09 -0.25
N LYS A 7 13.44 10.45 -0.73
CA LYS A 7 14.80 10.63 -0.18
C LYS A 7 15.22 12.10 -0.19
N LYS A 8 15.07 12.77 -1.34
CA LYS A 8 15.39 14.20 -1.48
C LYS A 8 14.59 15.08 -0.50
N ALA A 9 13.32 14.76 -0.24
CA ALA A 9 12.52 15.50 0.72
C ALA A 9 13.00 15.30 2.16
N LEU A 10 13.32 14.07 2.55
CA LEU A 10 13.85 13.75 3.88
C LEU A 10 15.19 14.45 4.12
N ASP A 11 16.08 14.44 3.12
CA ASP A 11 17.36 15.16 3.18
C ASP A 11 17.15 16.67 3.23
N LYS A 12 16.29 17.23 2.38
CA LYS A 12 16.07 18.69 2.31
C LYS A 12 15.58 19.26 3.64
N TYR A 13 14.66 18.55 4.31
CA TYR A 13 14.06 19.01 5.56
C TYR A 13 14.70 18.39 6.81
N GLN A 14 15.73 17.55 6.64
CA GLN A 14 16.48 16.91 7.73
C GLN A 14 15.58 16.11 8.69
N PHE A 15 14.59 15.39 8.15
CA PHE A 15 13.72 14.52 8.95
C PHE A 15 14.48 13.26 9.39
N ASP A 16 14.51 13.02 10.70
CA ASP A 16 15.11 11.83 11.32
C ASP A 16 14.08 10.70 11.53
N ALA A 17 12.78 10.99 11.43
CA ALA A 17 11.71 10.00 11.48
C ALA A 17 10.63 10.29 10.42
N ALA A 18 10.02 9.23 9.89
CA ALA A 18 8.89 9.34 8.97
C ALA A 18 7.87 8.22 9.21
N PHE A 19 6.60 8.61 9.41
CA PHE A 19 5.50 7.66 9.55
C PHE A 19 5.08 7.10 8.18
N GLY A 20 4.89 5.79 8.11
CA GLY A 20 4.35 5.07 6.97
C GLY A 20 3.07 4.34 7.34
N GLY A 21 2.11 4.29 6.42
CA GLY A 21 0.84 3.60 6.60
C GLY A 21 0.85 2.11 6.29
N ALA A 22 2.02 1.51 6.04
CA ALA A 22 2.10 0.10 5.65
C ALA A 22 1.75 -0.84 6.82
N ARG A 23 1.14 -1.97 6.49
CA ARG A 23 0.63 -2.95 7.47
C ARG A 23 1.12 -4.35 7.12
N ARG A 24 1.18 -5.25 8.11
CA ARG A 24 1.73 -6.61 7.91
C ARG A 24 0.80 -7.52 7.12
N ASP A 25 -0.50 -7.29 7.17
CA ASP A 25 -1.54 -8.06 6.47
C ASP A 25 -1.72 -7.66 5.00
N GLU A 26 -1.25 -6.48 4.59
CA GLU A 26 -1.41 -5.93 3.23
C GLU A 26 -0.86 -6.87 2.14
N GLU A 27 0.28 -7.52 2.40
CA GLU A 27 0.93 -8.46 1.49
C GLU A 27 1.85 -9.42 2.26
N LYS A 28 1.99 -10.66 1.76
CA LYS A 28 2.77 -11.72 2.42
C LYS A 28 4.23 -11.32 2.70
N SER A 29 4.81 -10.49 1.84
CA SER A 29 6.21 -10.04 1.96
C SER A 29 6.45 -9.16 3.20
N ARG A 30 5.39 -8.52 3.72
CA ARG A 30 5.44 -7.62 4.87
C ARG A 30 5.22 -8.29 6.22
N ALA A 31 4.93 -9.58 6.26
CA ALA A 31 4.66 -10.31 7.50
C ALA A 31 5.80 -10.22 8.54
N LYS A 32 7.05 -10.01 8.09
CA LYS A 32 8.24 -9.89 8.94
C LYS A 32 8.66 -8.44 9.20
N GLU A 33 7.85 -7.47 8.82
CA GLU A 33 8.13 -6.05 9.04
C GLU A 33 8.13 -5.69 10.53
N ARG A 34 9.00 -4.75 10.89
CA ARG A 34 9.10 -4.15 12.22
C ARG A 34 8.30 -2.86 12.27
N VAL A 35 7.94 -2.40 13.47
CA VAL A 35 7.37 -1.06 13.64
C VAL A 35 8.41 0.00 13.28
N PHE A 36 9.67 -0.21 13.70
CA PHE A 36 10.81 0.67 13.44
C PHE A 36 11.74 0.04 12.41
N SER A 37 11.89 0.71 11.27
CA SER A 37 12.84 0.37 10.22
C SER A 37 13.95 1.41 10.16
N PHE A 38 15.15 1.05 10.65
CA PHE A 38 16.31 1.94 10.70
C PHE A 38 16.98 2.07 9.33
N ARG A 39 17.37 3.30 9.00
CA ARG A 39 18.05 3.69 7.77
C ARG A 39 19.33 4.44 8.11
N ASP A 40 20.42 4.09 7.42
CA ASP A 40 21.68 4.81 7.56
C ASP A 40 21.61 6.21 6.91
N LYS A 41 22.73 6.94 6.96
CA LYS A 41 22.88 8.27 6.33
C LYS A 41 22.68 8.32 4.82
N ASN A 42 22.72 7.17 4.14
CA ASN A 42 22.49 7.04 2.70
C ASN A 42 21.07 6.49 2.40
N HIS A 43 20.21 6.45 3.42
CA HIS A 43 18.88 5.83 3.41
C HIS A 43 18.86 4.33 3.11
N VAL A 44 19.97 3.63 3.33
CA VAL A 44 20.09 2.18 3.12
C VAL A 44 19.60 1.44 4.37
N TRP A 45 18.89 0.34 4.13
CA TRP A 45 18.46 -0.58 5.17
C TRP A 45 19.49 -1.70 5.36
N ASP A 46 19.90 -1.94 6.61
CA ASP A 46 20.80 -3.03 6.99
C ASP A 46 20.10 -3.94 8.00
N PRO A 47 19.97 -5.26 7.75
CA PRO A 47 19.37 -6.19 8.72
C PRO A 47 20.05 -6.18 10.09
N LYS A 48 21.37 -5.96 10.16
CA LYS A 48 22.15 -5.99 11.42
C LYS A 48 21.90 -4.79 12.32
N THR A 49 21.43 -3.67 11.75
CA THR A 49 21.14 -2.45 12.52
C THR A 49 19.71 -2.41 13.04
N GLN A 50 18.87 -3.38 12.64
CA GLN A 50 17.50 -3.49 13.11
C GLN A 50 17.46 -4.04 14.53
N ARG A 51 16.53 -3.53 15.33
CA ARG A 51 16.48 -3.77 16.77
C ARG A 51 15.31 -4.69 17.13
N PRO A 52 15.48 -5.59 18.11
CA PRO A 52 14.36 -6.30 18.72
C PRO A 52 13.34 -5.29 19.28
N GLU A 53 12.06 -5.59 19.08
CA GLU A 53 10.93 -4.82 19.61
C GLU A 53 10.26 -5.71 20.65
N LEU A 54 10.64 -5.56 21.92
CA LEU A 54 10.14 -6.39 23.01
C LEU A 54 8.98 -5.66 23.69
N TRP A 55 7.84 -6.34 23.86
CA TRP A 55 6.59 -5.73 24.33
C TRP A 55 6.21 -4.49 23.51
N ASN A 56 5.89 -3.38 24.17
CA ASN A 56 5.64 -2.07 23.58
C ASN A 56 6.80 -1.10 23.84
N ILE A 57 8.01 -1.63 24.04
CA ILE A 57 9.22 -0.84 24.31
C ILE A 57 10.01 -0.71 23.01
N PHE A 58 10.07 0.51 22.48
CA PHE A 58 10.76 0.81 21.23
C PHE A 58 12.05 1.59 21.48
N ASN A 59 13.17 1.10 20.93
CA ASN A 59 14.44 1.83 21.00
C ASN A 59 14.59 2.77 19.80
N GLY A 60 14.13 4.01 19.94
CA GLY A 60 14.20 5.04 18.89
C GLY A 60 15.54 5.77 18.74
N LYS A 61 16.61 5.41 19.48
CA LYS A 61 17.88 6.16 19.44
C LYS A 61 18.51 6.12 18.04
N VAL A 62 18.82 7.26 17.42
CA VAL A 62 19.51 7.33 16.12
C VAL A 62 20.83 8.09 16.24
N LYS A 63 21.80 7.78 15.39
CA LYS A 63 23.00 8.62 15.24
C LYS A 63 22.72 9.80 14.33
N LYS A 64 23.57 10.83 14.37
CA LYS A 64 23.48 11.98 13.47
C LYS A 64 23.49 11.53 12.01
N GLY A 65 22.44 11.91 11.27
CA GLY A 65 22.25 11.57 9.86
C GLY A 65 21.53 10.23 9.62
N GLU A 66 21.34 9.38 10.63
CA GLU A 66 20.46 8.21 10.50
C GLU A 66 18.99 8.65 10.57
N SER A 67 18.10 7.84 10.00
CA SER A 67 16.65 8.07 10.10
C SER A 67 15.88 6.77 10.31
N ILE A 68 14.65 6.88 10.82
CA ILE A 68 13.73 5.76 11.01
C ILE A 68 12.50 5.89 10.14
N ARG A 69 11.99 4.77 9.65
CA ARG A 69 10.60 4.65 9.17
C ARG A 69 9.78 3.96 10.24
N VAL A 70 8.65 4.55 10.60
CA VAL A 70 7.81 4.08 11.70
C VAL A 70 6.45 3.68 11.13
N PHE A 71 5.96 2.50 11.49
CA PHE A 71 4.69 1.95 10.98
C PHE A 71 3.69 1.73 12.12
N PRO A 72 2.97 2.78 12.57
CA PRO A 72 2.07 2.67 13.72
C PRO A 72 0.92 1.68 13.51
N LEU A 73 0.53 1.48 12.26
CA LEU A 73 -0.57 0.61 11.86
C LEU A 73 -0.11 -0.83 11.55
N SER A 74 1.13 -1.20 11.89
CA SER A 74 1.71 -2.49 11.46
C SER A 74 0.87 -3.70 11.87
N ASN A 75 0.16 -3.60 13.00
CA ASN A 75 -0.68 -4.66 13.57
C ASN A 75 -2.16 -4.53 13.21
N TRP A 76 -2.55 -3.50 12.46
CA TRP A 76 -3.94 -3.29 12.06
C TRP A 76 -4.25 -4.12 10.82
N THR A 77 -5.40 -4.79 10.84
CA THR A 77 -5.99 -5.46 9.69
C THR A 77 -6.79 -4.49 8.82
N GLU A 78 -7.13 -4.89 7.59
CA GLU A 78 -7.96 -4.05 6.73
C GLU A 78 -9.33 -3.75 7.36
N LEU A 79 -9.88 -4.72 8.11
CA LEU A 79 -11.11 -4.54 8.86
C LEU A 79 -10.97 -3.45 9.93
N ASP A 80 -9.87 -3.45 10.68
CA ASP A 80 -9.62 -2.42 11.72
C ASP A 80 -9.58 -1.02 11.11
N ILE A 81 -8.96 -0.88 9.93
CA ILE A 81 -8.90 0.40 9.19
C ILE A 81 -10.31 0.87 8.81
N TRP A 82 -11.13 0.01 8.22
CA TRP A 82 -12.49 0.39 7.81
C TRP A 82 -13.39 0.71 9.01
N GLN A 83 -13.29 -0.07 10.10
CA GLN A 83 -14.02 0.19 11.33
C GLN A 83 -13.62 1.54 11.93
N TYR A 84 -12.33 1.87 11.95
CA TYR A 84 -11.86 3.14 12.49
C TYR A 84 -12.29 4.33 11.64
N ILE A 85 -12.25 4.22 10.31
CA ILE A 85 -12.78 5.23 9.39
C ILE A 85 -14.26 5.48 9.67
N TYR A 86 -15.05 4.41 9.83
CA TYR A 86 -16.48 4.50 10.13
C TYR A 86 -16.75 5.16 11.50
N LEU A 87 -16.09 4.68 12.56
CA LEU A 87 -16.29 5.19 13.93
C LEU A 87 -15.89 6.66 14.10
N ASN A 88 -14.92 7.13 13.32
CA ASN A 88 -14.40 8.49 13.41
C ASN A 88 -14.88 9.42 12.28
N ASN A 89 -15.79 8.93 11.42
CA ASN A 89 -16.33 9.69 10.28
C ASN A 89 -15.23 10.34 9.42
N ILE A 90 -14.24 9.54 9.02
CA ILE A 90 -13.10 10.00 8.21
C ILE A 90 -13.50 9.97 6.73
N ASP A 91 -13.28 11.09 6.03
CA ASP A 91 -13.53 11.17 4.60
C ASP A 91 -12.60 10.25 3.79
N ILE A 92 -13.17 9.56 2.80
CA ILE A 92 -12.43 8.68 1.89
C ILE A 92 -12.69 9.02 0.43
N VAL A 93 -11.77 8.58 -0.43
CA VAL A 93 -11.86 8.78 -1.88
C VAL A 93 -13.03 7.96 -2.47
N PRO A 94 -13.85 8.53 -3.37
CA PRO A 94 -15.00 7.82 -3.94
C PRO A 94 -14.70 6.52 -4.70
N LEU A 95 -13.44 6.29 -5.10
CA LEU A 95 -12.99 5.05 -5.75
C LEU A 95 -13.06 3.83 -4.83
N TYR A 96 -13.06 4.03 -3.51
CA TYR A 96 -13.27 2.94 -2.55
C TYR A 96 -14.70 2.38 -2.56
N PHE A 97 -15.67 3.12 -3.10
CA PHE A 97 -17.05 2.66 -3.23
C PHE A 97 -17.33 2.05 -4.61
N ALA A 98 -18.15 1.00 -4.59
CA ALA A 98 -18.64 0.31 -5.76
C ALA A 98 -19.44 1.26 -6.67
N LYS A 99 -19.08 1.31 -7.95
CA LYS A 99 -19.84 1.99 -9.00
C LYS A 99 -19.67 1.25 -10.33
N PRO A 100 -20.65 1.32 -11.24
CA PRO A 100 -20.48 0.92 -12.63
C PRO A 100 -19.36 1.74 -13.27
N ARG A 101 -18.33 1.06 -13.80
CA ARG A 101 -17.16 1.68 -14.42
C ARG A 101 -16.77 0.93 -15.69
N PRO A 102 -16.24 1.61 -16.72
CA PRO A 102 -15.66 0.97 -17.89
C PRO A 102 -14.32 0.30 -17.51
N ILE A 103 -14.26 -1.01 -17.65
CA ILE A 103 -13.13 -1.85 -17.28
C ILE A 103 -12.61 -2.59 -18.50
N VAL A 104 -11.29 -2.70 -18.60
CA VAL A 104 -10.61 -3.60 -19.54
C VAL A 104 -9.82 -4.64 -18.75
N HIS A 105 -9.86 -5.89 -19.19
CA HIS A 105 -9.08 -6.96 -18.59
C HIS A 105 -7.69 -7.04 -19.23
N LEU A 106 -6.64 -6.74 -18.46
CA LEU A 106 -5.25 -6.68 -18.90
C LEU A 106 -4.37 -7.51 -17.97
N ASP A 107 -3.67 -8.50 -18.53
CA ASP A 107 -2.71 -9.34 -17.80
C ASP A 107 -3.26 -9.94 -16.49
N GLY A 108 -4.53 -10.37 -16.50
CA GLY A 108 -5.19 -10.98 -15.34
C GLY A 108 -5.76 -9.98 -14.34
N VAL A 109 -5.72 -8.68 -14.63
CA VAL A 109 -6.21 -7.60 -13.75
C VAL A 109 -7.24 -6.74 -14.48
N ASP A 110 -8.31 -6.42 -13.77
CA ASP A 110 -9.34 -5.48 -14.23
C ASP A 110 -8.85 -4.05 -14.03
N ILE A 111 -8.70 -3.28 -15.11
CA ILE A 111 -8.18 -1.91 -15.08
C ILE A 111 -9.26 -0.93 -15.51
N LEU A 112 -9.39 0.18 -14.78
CA LEU A 112 -10.27 1.28 -15.14
C LEU A 112 -9.81 1.93 -16.44
N VAL A 113 -10.75 2.16 -17.36
CA VAL A 113 -10.50 2.96 -18.56
C VAL A 113 -11.11 4.34 -18.33
N ASP A 114 -10.32 5.27 -17.80
CA ASP A 114 -10.75 6.66 -17.58
C ASP A 114 -10.02 7.68 -18.47
N ASP A 115 -8.98 7.27 -19.19
CA ASP A 115 -8.28 8.05 -20.21
C ASP A 115 -7.49 7.23 -21.24
N ASP A 116 -6.87 7.94 -22.19
CA ASP A 116 -6.19 7.39 -23.37
C ASP A 116 -4.76 6.89 -23.12
N ARG A 117 -4.28 6.85 -21.87
CA ARG A 117 -2.90 6.40 -21.56
C ARG A 117 -2.75 4.88 -21.61
N ILE A 118 -3.86 4.14 -21.61
CA ILE A 118 -3.85 2.69 -21.79
C ILE A 118 -3.91 2.40 -23.29
N PRO A 119 -2.89 1.72 -23.87
CA PRO A 119 -3.01 1.21 -25.22
C PRO A 119 -4.00 0.05 -25.21
N ILE A 120 -5.24 0.33 -25.59
CA ILE A 120 -6.28 -0.69 -25.75
C ILE A 120 -6.13 -1.25 -27.16
N GLU A 121 -5.73 -2.51 -27.25
CA GLU A 121 -5.65 -3.22 -28.54
C GLU A 121 -7.06 -3.43 -29.11
N LYS A 122 -7.19 -3.56 -30.44
CA LYS A 122 -8.50 -3.65 -31.11
C LYS A 122 -9.36 -4.82 -30.64
N GLU A 123 -8.72 -5.88 -30.17
CA GLU A 123 -9.36 -7.10 -29.69
C GLU A 123 -9.78 -7.03 -28.21
N GLN A 124 -9.33 -6.02 -27.46
CA GLN A 124 -9.65 -5.85 -26.04
C GLN A 124 -11.02 -5.19 -25.88
N LYS A 125 -11.91 -5.90 -25.19
CA LYS A 125 -13.28 -5.42 -24.93
C LYS A 125 -13.34 -4.63 -23.64
N ILE A 126 -13.88 -3.42 -23.73
CA ILE A 126 -14.26 -2.63 -22.56
C ILE A 126 -15.65 -3.08 -22.12
N GLU A 127 -15.76 -3.49 -20.86
CA GLU A 127 -17.01 -3.91 -20.25
C GLU A 127 -17.39 -2.98 -19.10
N THR A 128 -18.67 -2.71 -18.92
CA THR A 128 -19.13 -1.99 -17.73
C THR A 128 -19.30 -2.97 -16.59
N LYS A 129 -18.48 -2.83 -15.55
CA LYS A 129 -18.55 -3.66 -14.33
C LYS A 129 -18.79 -2.79 -13.11
N THR A 130 -19.54 -3.30 -12.14
CA THR A 130 -19.68 -2.66 -10.82
C THR A 130 -18.49 -3.07 -9.97
N VAL A 131 -17.57 -2.14 -9.76
CA VAL A 131 -16.28 -2.41 -9.12
C VAL A 131 -15.95 -1.35 -8.08
N ARG A 132 -15.02 -1.63 -7.18
CA ARG A 132 -14.34 -0.68 -6.30
C ARG A 132 -12.83 -0.93 -6.29
N PHE A 133 -12.07 -0.07 -5.63
CA PHE A 133 -10.62 -0.23 -5.48
C PHE A 133 -10.26 -0.42 -4.01
N ARG A 134 -9.55 -1.51 -3.68
CA ARG A 134 -9.08 -1.79 -2.30
C ARG A 134 -7.79 -1.07 -1.95
N THR A 135 -6.95 -0.80 -2.95
CA THR A 135 -5.70 -0.06 -2.83
C THR A 135 -5.61 0.92 -3.99
N LEU A 136 -5.06 2.11 -3.77
CA LEU A 136 -4.92 3.14 -4.80
C LEU A 136 -3.44 3.42 -5.08
N GLY A 137 -3.07 3.33 -6.35
CA GLY A 137 -1.70 3.53 -6.84
C GLY A 137 -1.60 4.64 -7.87
N CYS A 138 -0.62 4.52 -8.77
CA CYS A 138 -0.65 5.31 -10.00
C CYS A 138 -1.56 4.62 -10.99
N TYR A 139 -2.30 5.38 -11.78
CA TYR A 139 -2.92 4.87 -13.00
C TYR A 139 -1.83 4.52 -14.03
N PRO A 140 -2.00 3.45 -14.84
CA PRO A 140 -3.09 2.46 -14.87
C PRO A 140 -2.82 1.22 -13.98
N LEU A 141 -1.92 1.30 -13.00
CA LEU A 141 -1.38 0.16 -12.26
C LEU A 141 -2.20 -0.22 -11.01
N THR A 142 -3.50 0.08 -11.03
CA THR A 142 -4.41 -0.13 -9.89
C THR A 142 -5.55 -1.04 -10.33
N GLY A 143 -5.57 -2.27 -9.84
CA GLY A 143 -6.62 -3.24 -10.15
C GLY A 143 -7.92 -2.95 -9.45
N ALA A 144 -9.00 -2.99 -10.21
CA ALA A 144 -10.38 -2.97 -9.73
C ALA A 144 -10.77 -4.34 -9.16
N VAL A 145 -11.73 -4.32 -8.23
CA VAL A 145 -12.33 -5.53 -7.65
C VAL A 145 -13.84 -5.40 -7.82
N GLU A 146 -14.47 -6.42 -8.42
CA GLU A 146 -15.93 -6.49 -8.51
C GLU A 146 -16.55 -6.48 -7.09
N SER A 147 -17.52 -5.58 -6.89
CA SER A 147 -18.11 -5.34 -5.58
C SER A 147 -19.45 -4.61 -5.75
N THR A 148 -20.36 -4.82 -4.82
CA THR A 148 -21.62 -4.08 -4.69
C THR A 148 -21.62 -3.09 -3.52
N ALA A 149 -20.50 -2.96 -2.80
CA ALA A 149 -20.40 -2.13 -1.61
C ALA A 149 -20.29 -0.64 -1.94
N THR A 150 -21.42 0.05 -1.89
CA THR A 150 -21.59 1.49 -2.15
C THR A 150 -21.43 2.35 -0.90
N THR A 151 -21.45 1.76 0.30
CA THR A 151 -21.31 2.46 1.58
C THR A 151 -20.22 1.86 2.47
N LEU A 152 -19.77 2.61 3.49
CA LEU A 152 -18.79 2.10 4.47
C LEU A 152 -19.27 0.84 5.22
N PRO A 153 -20.51 0.78 5.73
CA PRO A 153 -21.03 -0.45 6.33
C PRO A 153 -21.01 -1.65 5.38
N GLU A 154 -21.36 -1.46 4.11
CA GLU A 154 -21.31 -2.53 3.10
C GLU A 154 -19.88 -3.00 2.84
N ILE A 155 -18.89 -2.09 2.81
CA ILE A 155 -17.48 -2.46 2.68
C ILE A 155 -17.05 -3.31 3.88
N ILE A 156 -17.40 -2.89 5.10
CA ILE A 156 -17.08 -3.63 6.33
C ILE A 156 -17.69 -5.05 6.28
N GLN A 157 -18.94 -5.18 5.84
CA GLN A 157 -19.60 -6.48 5.68
C GLN A 157 -18.90 -7.36 4.64
N GLU A 158 -18.50 -6.79 3.51
CA GLU A 158 -17.73 -7.49 2.47
C GLU A 158 -16.39 -8.02 3.02
N MET A 159 -15.72 -7.21 3.87
CA MET A 159 -14.43 -7.61 4.48
C MET A 159 -14.55 -8.78 5.45
N LEU A 160 -15.69 -8.96 6.12
CA LEU A 160 -15.92 -10.12 6.99
C LEU A 160 -15.96 -11.45 6.22
N LEU A 161 -16.23 -11.41 4.91
CA LEU A 161 -16.34 -12.60 4.05
C LEU A 161 -15.14 -12.78 3.12
N THR A 162 -14.26 -11.79 3.04
CA THR A 162 -13.15 -11.76 2.08
C THR A 162 -11.96 -12.59 2.56
N THR A 163 -11.41 -13.42 1.67
CA THR A 163 -10.22 -14.24 1.93
C THR A 163 -8.97 -13.80 1.16
N SER A 164 -9.09 -12.74 0.34
CA SER A 164 -8.02 -12.16 -0.47
C SER A 164 -7.34 -10.98 0.22
N SER A 165 -6.01 -10.86 0.05
CA SER A 165 -5.24 -9.72 0.54
C SER A 165 -5.57 -8.42 -0.19
N GLU A 166 -5.56 -7.29 0.52
CA GLU A 166 -5.84 -5.95 -0.02
C GLU A 166 -5.12 -5.66 -1.35
N ARG A 167 -3.83 -5.99 -1.44
CA ARG A 167 -2.96 -5.61 -2.57
C ARG A 167 -2.90 -6.62 -3.72
N GLN A 168 -3.78 -7.62 -3.74
CA GLN A 168 -3.75 -8.67 -4.77
C GLN A 168 -3.90 -8.12 -6.20
N GLY A 169 -4.64 -7.03 -6.40
CA GLY A 169 -4.88 -6.42 -7.71
C GLY A 169 -3.76 -5.48 -8.22
N ARG A 170 -2.60 -5.39 -7.56
CA ARG A 170 -1.51 -4.51 -8.01
C ARG A 170 -0.53 -5.27 -8.92
N LEU A 171 -0.52 -4.88 -10.19
CA LEU A 171 0.43 -5.40 -11.20
C LEU A 171 1.92 -5.21 -10.83
N ILE A 172 2.24 -4.23 -9.99
CA ILE A 172 3.62 -3.99 -9.50
C ILE A 172 4.04 -5.05 -8.46
N ASP A 173 3.07 -5.68 -7.79
CA ASP A 173 3.32 -6.63 -6.71
C ASP A 173 3.48 -8.07 -7.26
N THR A 174 3.13 -8.31 -8.54
CA THR A 174 3.35 -9.57 -9.30
C THR A 174 4.79 -9.79 -9.78
N ASP A 175 5.66 -8.77 -9.71
CA ASP A 175 7.07 -8.91 -10.09
C ASP A 175 7.85 -9.76 -9.07
N ARG A 176 7.96 -11.06 -9.41
CA ARG A 176 8.96 -11.98 -8.88
C ARG A 176 10.36 -11.54 -9.35
N THR A 177 11.14 -10.90 -8.48
CA THR A 177 12.63 -11.05 -8.32
C THR A 177 13.23 -9.91 -7.48
N GLY A 178 12.71 -9.67 -6.28
CA GLY A 178 13.39 -8.85 -5.28
C GLY A 178 12.71 -9.01 -3.94
N SER A 179 13.44 -9.56 -2.96
CA SER A 179 12.91 -9.66 -1.60
C SER A 179 12.54 -8.28 -1.07
N MET A 180 11.60 -8.20 -0.13
CA MET A 180 11.22 -6.92 0.49
C MET A 180 12.46 -6.18 1.03
N GLU A 181 13.45 -6.95 1.50
CA GLU A 181 14.76 -6.46 1.94
C GLU A 181 15.56 -5.77 0.84
N GLU A 182 15.57 -6.30 -0.39
CA GLU A 182 16.27 -5.69 -1.51
C GLU A 182 15.61 -4.36 -1.91
N LYS A 183 14.27 -4.33 -1.96
CA LYS A 183 13.51 -3.08 -2.17
C LYS A 183 13.87 -2.05 -1.10
N LYS A 184 13.97 -2.46 0.18
CA LYS A 184 14.40 -1.57 1.28
C LYS A 184 15.83 -1.08 1.14
N ARG A 185 16.77 -1.91 0.71
CA ARG A 185 18.16 -1.48 0.42
C ARG A 185 18.20 -0.40 -0.67
N LYS A 186 17.31 -0.48 -1.66
CA LYS A 186 17.11 0.56 -2.68
C LYS A 186 16.41 1.82 -2.14
N GLY A 187 15.96 1.80 -0.87
CA GLY A 187 15.32 2.90 -0.16
C GLY A 187 13.81 2.92 -0.24
N TYR A 188 13.19 1.81 -0.65
CA TYR A 188 11.74 1.64 -0.57
C TYR A 188 11.27 1.68 0.89
N PHE A 189 10.05 2.19 1.08
CA PHE A 189 9.42 2.40 2.38
C PHE A 189 8.86 1.08 2.93
#